data_AF-W9QMW3-F1
#
_entry.id   AF-W9QMW3-F1
#
_cell.length_a   1.000
_cell.length_b   1.000
_cell.length_c   1.000
_cell.angle_alpha   90.00
_cell.angle_beta   90.00
_cell.angle_gamma   90.00
#
_symmetry.space_group_name_H-M   'P 1'
#
loop_
_entity.id
_entity.type
_entity.pdbx_description
1 polymer ?
#
loop_
_entity_poly.entity_id
_entity_poly.type
_entity_poly.pdbx_seq_one_letter_code
_entity_poly.pdbx_strand_id
1 'polypeptide(L)'
;MVEMGMTKTAMDMLYKPESSIRQLLVMLLVNLTQLDAGITSLLQTEDEKMQGLYVMKLVRSFCRSSSETSEDAFEHVGSILVNISNQEAGRKLLLDPKRGLLKQIVRQFDSSSSLRRKGVFGTIRNCCFEAESQLQNLLLMSEFLWPALLLPVAGNKVYSEQDTSKMPLELGTVLSIERETVVDPEIRIQALEAIYLISLQEAGRRAFWSVNGPRIVQVGYEDVEDPKVMEAYEQLGSLLVNSGGTEEPSIEASK
;
A
#
# COMPACT_ATOMS: atom_id res chain seq x y z
N MET A 1 -19.17 8.40 -22.20
CA MET A 1 -18.48 9.42 -21.37
C MET A 1 -16.97 9.37 -21.54
N VAL A 2 -16.31 8.22 -21.37
CA VAL A 2 -14.85 8.13 -21.62
C VAL A 2 -14.49 8.44 -23.08
N GLU A 3 -15.22 7.87 -24.04
CA GLU A 3 -15.05 8.14 -25.49
C GLU A 3 -15.30 9.61 -25.88
N MET A 4 -15.95 10.39 -24.99
CA MET A 4 -16.19 11.83 -25.20
C MET A 4 -15.03 12.70 -24.67
N GLY A 5 -13.88 12.13 -24.31
CA GLY A 5 -12.71 12.86 -23.83
C GLY A 5 -12.83 13.41 -22.39
N MET A 6 -13.81 12.92 -21.61
CA MET A 6 -14.14 13.46 -20.29
C MET A 6 -12.99 13.37 -19.28
N THR A 7 -12.13 12.34 -19.37
CA THR A 7 -10.95 12.21 -18.50
C THR A 7 -9.99 13.38 -18.68
N LYS A 8 -9.68 13.73 -19.92
CA LYS A 8 -8.82 14.88 -20.26
C LYS A 8 -9.44 16.18 -19.78
N THR A 9 -10.72 16.40 -20.09
CA THR A 9 -11.45 17.59 -19.67
C THR A 9 -11.48 17.74 -18.15
N ALA A 10 -11.75 16.65 -17.41
CA ALA A 10 -11.76 16.66 -15.95
C ALA A 10 -10.38 17.00 -15.38
N MET A 11 -9.31 16.38 -15.91
CA MET A 11 -7.94 16.66 -15.51
C MET A 11 -7.54 18.12 -15.80
N ASP A 12 -7.90 18.66 -16.97
CA ASP A 12 -7.59 20.04 -17.33
C ASP A 12 -8.34 21.03 -16.44
N MET A 13 -9.62 20.77 -16.11
CA MET A 13 -10.40 21.63 -15.19
C MET A 13 -9.95 21.52 -13.73
N LEU A 14 -9.49 20.35 -13.29
CA LEU A 14 -9.06 20.10 -11.91
C LEU A 14 -7.90 21.02 -11.50
N TYR A 15 -6.96 21.24 -12.43
CA TYR A 15 -5.76 22.04 -12.20
C TYR A 15 -5.87 23.50 -12.68
N LYS A 16 -7.07 23.98 -13.04
CA LYS A 16 -7.29 25.42 -13.26
C LYS A 16 -7.25 26.18 -11.92
N PRO A 17 -6.69 27.41 -11.88
CA PRO A 17 -6.54 28.19 -10.65
C PRO A 17 -7.86 28.41 -9.89
N GLU A 18 -8.94 28.66 -10.62
CA GLU A 18 -10.26 29.04 -10.09
C GLU A 18 -11.24 27.85 -9.96
N SER A 19 -10.75 26.61 -9.96
CA SER A 19 -11.63 25.45 -9.88
C SER A 19 -12.27 25.35 -8.49
N SER A 20 -13.56 25.69 -8.37
CA SER A 20 -14.37 25.51 -7.16
C SER A 20 -14.94 24.11 -7.01
N ILE A 21 -14.90 23.30 -8.08
CA ILE A 21 -15.52 21.97 -8.17
C ILE A 21 -14.50 20.84 -8.12
N ARG A 22 -13.32 21.06 -7.51
CA ARG A 22 -12.21 20.07 -7.51
C ARG A 22 -12.63 18.70 -6.98
N GLN A 23 -13.35 18.66 -5.86
CA GLN A 23 -13.83 17.40 -5.28
C GLN A 23 -14.75 16.65 -6.25
N LEU A 24 -15.72 17.34 -6.86
CA LEU A 24 -16.63 16.73 -7.85
C LEU A 24 -15.87 16.20 -9.07
N LEU A 25 -14.82 16.90 -9.52
CA LEU A 25 -13.97 16.43 -10.62
C LEU A 25 -13.17 15.17 -10.23
N VAL A 26 -12.65 15.10 -8.99
CA VAL A 26 -11.99 13.89 -8.49
C VAL A 26 -12.98 12.73 -8.38
N MET A 27 -14.18 12.96 -7.86
CA MET A 27 -15.24 11.93 -7.79
C MET A 27 -15.68 11.46 -9.19
N LEU A 28 -15.76 12.37 -10.16
CA LEU A 28 -15.99 11.99 -11.56
C LEU A 28 -14.88 11.08 -12.07
N LEU A 29 -13.61 11.40 -11.79
CA LEU A 29 -12.47 10.56 -12.17
C LEU A 29 -12.50 9.19 -11.49
N VAL A 30 -12.96 9.09 -10.24
CA VAL A 30 -13.21 7.79 -9.57
C VAL A 30 -14.16 6.94 -10.41
N ASN A 31 -15.31 7.50 -10.81
CA ASN A 31 -16.29 6.78 -11.61
C ASN A 31 -15.77 6.42 -13.01
N LEU A 32 -15.07 7.35 -13.68
CA LEU A 32 -14.49 7.09 -15.00
C LEU A 32 -13.45 5.97 -14.95
N THR A 33 -12.65 5.89 -13.88
CA THR A 33 -11.60 4.88 -13.71
C THR A 33 -12.12 3.52 -13.25
N GLN A 34 -13.43 3.35 -13.01
CA GLN A 34 -14.02 2.01 -12.88
C GLN A 34 -14.11 1.28 -14.22
N LEU A 35 -13.96 1.99 -15.34
CA LEU A 35 -13.96 1.43 -16.70
C LEU A 35 -12.54 1.35 -17.24
N ASP A 36 -12.22 0.26 -17.94
CA ASP A 36 -10.89 0.05 -18.54
C ASP A 36 -10.47 1.20 -19.44
N ALA A 37 -11.38 1.68 -20.30
CA ALA A 37 -11.11 2.82 -21.17
C ALA A 37 -10.73 4.10 -20.37
N GLY A 38 -11.34 4.30 -19.19
CA GLY A 38 -11.05 5.44 -18.33
C GLY A 38 -9.68 5.31 -17.67
N ILE A 39 -9.29 4.10 -17.27
CA ILE A 39 -7.94 3.77 -16.80
C ILE A 39 -6.93 4.04 -17.91
N THR A 40 -7.12 3.49 -19.11
CA THR A 40 -6.25 3.71 -20.28
C THR A 40 -6.09 5.19 -20.60
N SER A 41 -7.20 5.95 -20.60
CA SER A 41 -7.20 7.40 -20.82
C SER A 41 -6.43 8.17 -19.75
N LEU A 42 -6.54 7.77 -18.47
CA LEU A 42 -5.83 8.41 -17.36
C LEU A 42 -4.34 8.04 -17.33
N LEU A 43 -4.00 6.80 -17.68
CA LEU A 43 -2.61 6.33 -17.80
C LEU A 43 -1.91 6.92 -19.04
N GLN A 44 -2.67 7.41 -20.02
CA GLN A 44 -2.16 8.01 -21.25
C GLN A 44 -1.24 7.04 -22.00
N THR A 45 -1.62 5.76 -22.07
CA THR A 45 -0.79 4.69 -22.67
C THR A 45 -0.57 4.83 -24.17
N GLU A 46 -1.41 5.60 -24.86
CA GLU A 46 -1.32 5.84 -26.31
C GLU A 46 -0.31 6.94 -26.69
N ASP A 47 0.12 7.77 -25.72
CA ASP A 47 1.07 8.86 -25.94
C ASP A 47 2.31 8.66 -25.05
N GLU A 48 3.37 8.08 -25.62
CA GLU A 48 4.62 7.78 -24.90
C GLU A 48 5.22 9.01 -24.20
N LYS A 49 5.05 10.22 -24.75
CA LYS A 49 5.61 11.45 -24.15
C LYS A 49 4.82 11.90 -22.93
N MET A 50 3.53 11.60 -22.90
CA MET A 50 2.60 12.04 -21.85
C MET A 50 2.23 10.90 -20.88
N GLN A 51 2.72 9.68 -21.11
CA GLN A 51 2.35 8.50 -20.34
C GLN A 51 2.53 8.72 -18.83
N GLY A 52 1.42 8.61 -18.11
CA GLY A 52 1.34 8.75 -16.66
C GLY A 52 1.41 10.18 -16.12
N LEU A 53 1.41 11.22 -16.96
CA LEU A 53 1.47 12.62 -16.51
C LEU A 53 0.30 12.97 -15.59
N TYR A 54 -0.91 12.53 -15.93
CA TYR A 54 -2.08 12.73 -15.10
C TYR A 54 -1.98 12.03 -13.74
N VAL A 55 -1.54 10.78 -13.71
CA VAL A 55 -1.31 10.04 -12.46
C VAL A 55 -0.25 10.74 -11.59
N MET A 56 0.85 11.20 -12.18
CA MET A 56 1.89 11.94 -11.45
C MET A 56 1.35 13.22 -10.80
N LYS A 57 0.47 13.96 -11.50
CA LYS A 57 -0.20 15.15 -10.95
C LYS A 57 -1.13 14.78 -9.79
N LEU A 58 -1.94 13.73 -9.96
CA LEU A 58 -2.87 13.25 -8.92
C LEU A 58 -2.14 12.79 -7.66
N VAL A 59 -1.07 11.99 -7.80
CA VAL A 59 -0.24 11.55 -6.66
C VAL A 59 0.37 12.75 -5.94
N ARG A 60 0.89 13.74 -6.67
CA ARG A 60 1.43 14.97 -6.07
C ARG A 60 0.37 15.74 -5.27
N SER A 61 -0.85 15.85 -5.78
CA SER A 61 -1.95 16.51 -5.06
C SER A 61 -2.41 15.70 -3.85
N PHE A 62 -2.53 14.38 -4.01
CA PHE A 62 -2.84 13.45 -2.93
C PHE A 62 -1.86 13.67 -1.78
N CYS A 63 -0.55 13.53 -2.00
CA CYS A 63 0.45 13.66 -0.93
C CYS A 63 0.63 15.09 -0.33
N ARG A 64 -0.06 16.11 -0.85
CA ARG A 64 0.00 17.50 -0.32
C ARG A 64 -1.21 17.88 0.53
N SER A 65 -2.37 17.31 0.23
CA SER A 65 -3.62 17.69 0.87
C SER A 65 -3.79 16.88 2.14
N SER A 66 -3.48 17.47 3.30
CA SER A 66 -3.71 16.87 4.62
C SER A 66 -4.16 17.91 5.64
N SER A 67 -4.83 18.98 5.21
CA SER A 67 -5.31 20.02 6.13
C SER A 67 -6.56 19.55 6.86
N GLU A 68 -6.52 19.52 8.19
CA GLU A 68 -7.63 19.11 9.05
C GLU A 68 -8.84 20.06 9.03
N THR A 69 -8.73 21.21 8.36
CA THR A 69 -9.68 22.33 8.48
C THR A 69 -10.54 22.60 7.25
N SER A 70 -10.30 21.94 6.11
CA SER A 70 -11.11 22.06 4.90
C SER A 70 -11.37 20.69 4.27
N GLU A 71 -12.54 20.51 3.62
CA GLU A 71 -12.84 19.29 2.85
C GLU A 71 -11.67 18.94 1.92
N ASP A 72 -11.08 17.76 2.14
CA ASP A 72 -9.95 17.28 1.36
C ASP A 72 -10.42 16.80 -0.01
N ALA A 73 -10.42 17.72 -0.97
CA ALA A 73 -10.82 17.44 -2.35
C ALA A 73 -10.05 16.28 -3.01
N PHE A 74 -8.88 15.89 -2.47
CA PHE A 74 -8.02 14.86 -3.04
C PHE A 74 -8.05 13.53 -2.28
N GLU A 75 -8.81 13.36 -1.19
CA GLU A 75 -8.85 12.08 -0.47
C GLU A 75 -9.32 10.91 -1.34
N HIS A 76 -10.28 11.20 -2.24
CA HIS A 76 -10.82 10.24 -3.22
C HIS A 76 -9.83 9.83 -4.31
N VAL A 77 -8.67 10.49 -4.44
CA VAL A 77 -7.58 10.00 -5.32
C VAL A 77 -7.12 8.62 -4.88
N GLY A 78 -7.25 8.27 -3.59
CA GLY A 78 -7.00 6.91 -3.11
C GLY A 78 -7.75 5.84 -3.92
N SER A 79 -9.04 6.06 -4.19
CA SER A 79 -9.86 5.15 -5.00
C SER A 79 -9.42 5.10 -6.46
N ILE A 80 -8.98 6.23 -7.03
CA ILE A 80 -8.42 6.28 -8.39
C ILE A 80 -7.15 5.41 -8.47
N LEU A 81 -6.27 5.50 -7.47
CA LEU A 81 -5.03 4.71 -7.42
C LEU A 81 -5.30 3.21 -7.32
N VAL A 82 -6.30 2.80 -6.54
CA VAL A 82 -6.78 1.42 -6.48
C VAL A 82 -7.30 0.97 -7.85
N ASN A 83 -8.15 1.77 -8.49
CA ASN A 83 -8.71 1.45 -9.80
C ASN A 83 -7.62 1.23 -10.86
N ILE A 84 -6.68 2.16 -11.01
CA ILE A 84 -5.63 2.03 -12.04
C ILE A 84 -4.67 0.87 -11.75
N SER A 85 -4.43 0.54 -10.47
CA SER A 85 -3.53 -0.57 -10.09
C SER A 85 -4.15 -1.96 -10.29
N ASN A 86 -5.45 -2.05 -10.60
CA ASN A 86 -6.05 -3.31 -11.06
C ASN A 86 -5.51 -3.75 -12.43
N GLN A 87 -5.06 -2.81 -13.27
CA GLN A 87 -4.43 -3.12 -14.55
C GLN A 87 -2.90 -3.20 -14.43
N GLU A 88 -2.29 -4.15 -15.16
CA GLU A 88 -0.84 -4.34 -15.20
C GLU A 88 -0.10 -3.06 -15.63
N ALA A 89 -0.63 -2.33 -16.62
CA ALA A 89 -0.07 -1.06 -17.06
C ALA A 89 -0.01 -0.01 -15.93
N GLY A 90 -1.02 0.04 -15.08
CA GLY A 90 -1.04 0.92 -13.91
C GLY A 90 -0.04 0.48 -12.84
N ARG A 91 0.06 -0.83 -12.55
CA ARG A 91 1.08 -1.36 -11.62
C ARG A 91 2.49 -1.04 -12.08
N LYS A 92 2.82 -1.27 -13.36
CA LYS A 92 4.12 -0.94 -13.96
C LYS A 92 4.44 0.56 -13.81
N LEU A 93 3.46 1.43 -14.06
CA LEU A 93 3.63 2.87 -13.89
C LEU A 93 3.93 3.26 -12.42
N LEU A 94 3.21 2.67 -11.47
CA LEU A 94 3.34 2.96 -10.04
C LEU A 94 4.65 2.42 -9.45
N LEU A 95 5.07 1.23 -9.90
CA LEU A 95 6.28 0.53 -9.47
C LEU A 95 7.57 1.08 -10.10
N ASP A 96 7.49 1.93 -11.12
CA ASP A 96 8.66 2.51 -11.78
C ASP A 96 9.52 3.32 -10.78
N PRO A 97 10.73 2.84 -10.44
CA PRO A 97 11.58 3.49 -9.45
C PRO A 97 12.05 4.88 -9.90
N LYS A 98 12.09 5.15 -11.21
CA LYS A 98 12.47 6.47 -11.75
C LYS A 98 11.42 7.52 -11.44
N ARG A 99 10.15 7.13 -11.34
CA ARG A 99 9.02 8.03 -11.02
C ARG A 99 8.79 8.13 -9.52
N GLY A 100 9.10 7.06 -8.77
CA GLY A 100 9.00 7.04 -7.30
C GLY A 100 7.56 7.29 -6.80
N LEU A 101 6.55 6.87 -7.56
CA LEU A 101 5.14 7.13 -7.25
C LEU A 101 4.66 6.30 -6.08
N LEU A 102 4.88 4.99 -6.11
CA LEU A 102 4.45 4.12 -5.01
C LEU A 102 5.09 4.55 -3.68
N LYS A 103 6.37 4.92 -3.67
CA LYS A 103 7.05 5.47 -2.48
C LYS A 103 6.35 6.71 -1.91
N GLN A 104 5.86 7.62 -2.75
CA GLN A 104 5.11 8.80 -2.31
C GLN A 104 3.74 8.42 -1.74
N ILE A 105 3.06 7.45 -2.36
CA ILE A 105 1.74 6.96 -1.93
C ILE A 105 1.85 6.27 -0.57
N VAL A 106 2.84 5.38 -0.38
CA VAL A 106 3.00 4.60 0.85
C VAL A 106 3.21 5.49 2.07
N ARG A 107 3.85 6.66 1.93
CA ARG A 107 4.01 7.65 3.01
C ARG A 107 2.71 8.28 3.51
N GLN A 108 1.55 7.86 2.99
CA GLN A 108 0.22 8.32 3.44
C GLN A 108 -0.53 7.23 4.22
N PHE A 109 0.14 6.12 4.59
CA PHE A 109 -0.48 4.97 5.27
C PHE A 109 -1.08 5.32 6.64
N ASP A 110 -0.54 6.33 7.32
CA ASP A 110 -0.92 6.82 8.65
C ASP A 110 -1.78 8.09 8.59
N SER A 111 -2.31 8.44 7.40
CA SER A 111 -3.19 9.60 7.23
C SER A 111 -4.40 9.57 8.19
N SER A 112 -4.84 10.74 8.64
CA SER A 112 -6.07 10.89 9.43
C SER A 112 -7.33 10.55 8.63
N SER A 113 -7.32 10.71 7.29
CA SER A 113 -8.44 10.30 6.44
C SER A 113 -8.43 8.80 6.20
N SER A 114 -9.52 8.13 6.61
CA SER A 114 -9.73 6.71 6.36
C SER A 114 -9.73 6.36 4.87
N LEU A 115 -10.32 7.22 4.03
CA LEU A 115 -10.37 7.02 2.58
C LEU A 115 -8.96 6.98 1.96
N ARG A 116 -8.06 7.85 2.43
CA ARG A 116 -6.66 7.85 2.01
C ARG A 116 -5.97 6.55 2.38
N ARG A 117 -6.09 6.13 3.64
CA ARG A 117 -5.47 4.89 4.12
C ARG A 117 -5.95 3.71 3.28
N LYS A 118 -7.26 3.53 3.09
CA LYS A 118 -7.81 2.47 2.22
C LYS A 118 -7.24 2.52 0.80
N GLY A 119 -7.16 3.70 0.21
CA GLY A 119 -6.55 3.89 -1.10
C GLY A 119 -5.08 3.46 -1.15
N VAL A 120 -4.30 3.81 -0.13
CA VAL A 120 -2.88 3.43 0.00
C VAL A 120 -2.75 1.92 0.10
N PHE A 121 -3.44 1.29 1.04
CA PHE A 121 -3.35 -0.16 1.27
C PHE A 121 -3.83 -0.97 0.06
N GLY A 122 -4.95 -0.60 -0.55
CA GLY A 122 -5.44 -1.25 -1.76
C GLY A 122 -4.47 -1.11 -2.94
N THR A 123 -3.84 0.06 -3.09
CA THR A 123 -2.83 0.28 -4.13
C THR A 123 -1.56 -0.53 -3.87
N ILE A 124 -1.07 -0.60 -2.63
CA ILE A 124 0.09 -1.43 -2.28
C ILE A 124 -0.20 -2.90 -2.59
N ARG A 125 -1.34 -3.41 -2.11
CA ARG A 125 -1.77 -4.79 -2.32
C ARG A 125 -1.84 -5.13 -3.80
N ASN A 126 -2.46 -4.27 -4.61
CA ASN A 126 -2.53 -4.45 -6.05
C ASN A 126 -1.14 -4.47 -6.70
N CYS A 127 -0.26 -3.55 -6.35
CA CYS A 127 1.12 -3.55 -6.85
C CYS A 127 1.90 -4.81 -6.46
N CYS A 128 1.60 -5.44 -5.32
CA CYS A 128 2.28 -6.67 -4.89
C CYS A 128 1.95 -7.90 -5.75
N PHE A 129 0.94 -7.85 -6.63
CA PHE A 129 0.75 -8.92 -7.65
C PHE A 129 1.92 -9.02 -8.62
N GLU A 130 2.71 -7.95 -8.79
CA GLU A 130 3.92 -7.97 -9.62
C GLU A 130 5.16 -8.42 -8.82
N ALA A 131 5.02 -8.92 -7.58
CA ALA A 131 6.16 -9.26 -6.74
C ALA A 131 7.12 -10.24 -7.42
N GLU A 132 6.65 -11.22 -8.20
CA GLU A 132 7.51 -12.16 -8.92
C GLU A 132 8.52 -11.44 -9.84
N SER A 133 8.11 -10.39 -10.54
CA SER A 133 8.96 -9.69 -11.53
C SER A 133 9.54 -8.36 -11.02
N GLN A 134 8.92 -7.74 -10.01
CA GLN A 134 9.23 -6.39 -9.53
C GLN A 134 9.58 -6.35 -8.03
N LEU A 135 9.88 -7.49 -7.39
CA LEU A 135 10.23 -7.54 -5.96
C LEU A 135 11.30 -6.52 -5.57
N GLN A 136 12.35 -6.37 -6.38
CA GLN A 136 13.43 -5.42 -6.08
C GLN A 136 12.90 -3.98 -5.98
N ASN A 137 11.99 -3.57 -6.86
CA ASN A 137 11.40 -2.24 -6.84
C ASN A 137 10.50 -2.02 -5.61
N LEU A 138 9.78 -3.05 -5.16
CA LEU A 138 9.04 -3.03 -3.89
C LEU A 138 10.01 -2.90 -2.69
N LEU A 139 11.10 -3.67 -2.68
CA LEU A 139 12.05 -3.68 -1.56
C LEU A 139 12.95 -2.43 -1.51
N LEU A 140 13.12 -1.68 -2.61
CA LEU A 140 13.78 -0.37 -2.62
C LEU A 140 13.11 0.67 -1.70
N MET A 141 11.86 0.42 -1.31
CA MET A 141 11.09 1.27 -0.42
C MET A 141 10.73 0.58 0.90
N SER A 142 11.48 -0.45 1.31
CA SER A 142 11.29 -1.24 2.53
C SER A 142 11.15 -0.39 3.80
N GLU A 143 11.92 0.70 3.91
CA GLU A 143 11.85 1.70 5.00
C GLU A 143 10.42 2.22 5.25
N PHE A 144 9.63 2.39 4.18
CA PHE A 144 8.23 2.86 4.28
C PHE A 144 7.23 1.71 4.13
N LEU A 145 7.56 0.71 3.32
CA LEU A 145 6.70 -0.42 3.01
C LEU A 145 6.45 -1.28 4.26
N TRP A 146 7.50 -1.62 5.01
CA TRP A 146 7.34 -2.49 6.18
C TRP A 146 6.53 -1.83 7.30
N PRO A 147 6.79 -0.57 7.71
CA PRO A 147 5.92 0.11 8.66
C PRO A 147 4.46 0.15 8.19
N ALA A 148 4.23 0.48 6.91
CA ALA A 148 2.87 0.51 6.36
C ALA A 148 2.18 -0.84 6.47
N LEU A 149 2.84 -1.94 6.10
CA LEU A 149 2.23 -3.27 6.11
C LEU A 149 2.14 -3.91 7.50
N LEU A 150 3.12 -3.69 8.38
CA LEU A 150 3.24 -4.40 9.66
C LEU A 150 2.51 -3.70 10.79
N LEU A 151 2.48 -2.36 10.84
CA LEU A 151 1.82 -1.64 11.93
C LEU A 151 0.32 -1.94 12.06
N PRO A 152 -0.47 -2.08 10.98
CA PRO A 152 -1.89 -2.44 11.09
C PRO A 152 -2.15 -3.85 11.60
N VAL A 153 -1.16 -4.74 11.45
CA VAL A 153 -1.30 -6.18 11.74
C VAL A 153 -0.52 -6.60 12.99
N ALA A 154 0.04 -5.65 13.75
CA ALA A 154 0.88 -5.91 14.90
C ALA A 154 0.11 -6.12 16.23
N GLY A 155 -1.21 -5.93 16.22
CA GLY A 155 -2.01 -5.88 17.46
C GLY A 155 -1.72 -4.61 18.29
N ASN A 156 -2.21 -4.60 19.53
CA ASN A 156 -2.07 -3.48 20.48
C ASN A 156 -1.09 -3.77 21.64
N LYS A 157 -0.52 -4.98 21.69
CA LYS A 157 0.44 -5.39 22.73
C LYS A 157 1.76 -4.65 22.56
N VAL A 158 2.35 -4.26 23.69
CA VAL A 158 3.70 -3.69 23.74
C VAL A 158 4.71 -4.82 23.52
N TYR A 159 5.60 -4.62 22.55
CA TYR A 159 6.63 -5.61 22.22
C TYR A 159 7.82 -5.52 23.18
N SER A 160 8.46 -6.66 23.43
CA SER A 160 9.66 -6.72 24.29
C SER A 160 10.88 -6.10 23.59
N GLU A 161 11.85 -5.60 24.36
CA GLU A 161 13.12 -5.08 23.81
C GLU A 161 13.87 -6.14 22.97
N GLN A 162 13.74 -7.42 23.32
CA GLN A 162 14.32 -8.52 22.55
C GLN A 162 13.69 -8.66 21.16
N ASP A 163 12.39 -8.38 21.04
CA ASP A 163 11.68 -8.41 19.76
C ASP A 163 11.95 -7.13 18.95
N THR A 164 11.90 -5.96 19.59
CA THR A 164 12.03 -4.67 18.89
C THR A 164 13.47 -4.36 18.48
N SER A 165 14.48 -4.89 19.17
CA SER A 165 15.90 -4.79 18.75
C SER A 165 16.21 -5.49 17.42
N LYS A 166 15.34 -6.39 16.95
CA LYS A 166 15.43 -7.06 15.64
C LYS A 166 14.62 -6.37 14.54
N MET A 167 13.93 -5.27 14.85
CA MET A 167 13.08 -4.53 13.91
C MET A 167 13.81 -3.28 13.41
N PRO A 168 13.46 -2.76 12.21
CA PRO A 168 13.84 -1.42 11.80
C PRO A 168 13.39 -0.39 12.84
N LEU A 169 14.14 0.71 12.97
CA LEU A 169 13.91 1.72 14.00
C LEU A 169 12.49 2.30 13.94
N GLU A 170 11.98 2.51 12.72
CA GLU A 170 10.66 3.07 12.43
C GLU A 170 9.53 2.15 12.95
N LEU A 171 9.76 0.84 12.97
CA LEU A 171 8.83 -0.15 13.50
C LEU A 171 9.03 -0.37 15.00
N GLY A 172 10.27 -0.63 15.43
CA GLY A 172 10.60 -0.97 16.81
C GLY A 172 10.19 0.13 17.79
N THR A 173 10.41 1.40 17.43
CA THR A 173 10.03 2.54 18.28
C THR A 173 8.51 2.59 18.50
N VAL A 174 7.74 2.39 17.44
CA VAL A 174 6.27 2.47 17.49
C VAL A 174 5.68 1.26 18.22
N LEU A 175 6.28 0.07 18.06
CA LEU A 175 5.82 -1.17 18.72
C LEU A 175 6.29 -1.31 20.16
N SER A 176 7.18 -0.43 20.64
CA SER A 176 7.64 -0.37 22.04
C SER A 176 6.70 0.41 22.97
N ILE A 177 5.62 0.98 22.44
CA ILE A 177 4.62 1.75 23.21
C ILE A 177 3.23 1.15 23.02
N GLU A 178 2.32 1.47 23.95
CA GLU A 178 0.92 1.08 23.82
C GLU A 178 0.28 1.79 22.63
N ARG A 179 -0.49 1.04 21.83
CA ARG A 179 -1.09 1.52 20.58
C ARG A 179 -2.59 1.29 20.57
N GLU A 180 -3.30 2.20 19.90
CA GLU A 180 -4.70 1.97 19.56
C GLU A 180 -4.82 0.82 18.56
N THR A 181 -5.83 -0.03 18.77
CA THR A 181 -6.18 -1.10 17.85
C THR A 181 -6.59 -0.51 16.49
N VAL A 182 -5.98 -0.97 15.41
CA VAL A 182 -6.46 -0.62 14.06
C VAL A 182 -7.82 -1.28 13.84
N VAL A 183 -8.86 -0.44 13.74
CA VAL A 183 -10.26 -0.88 13.70
C VAL A 183 -10.69 -1.38 12.32
N ASP A 184 -10.09 -0.87 11.24
CA ASP A 184 -10.55 -1.17 9.88
C ASP A 184 -10.09 -2.55 9.39
N PRO A 185 -11.00 -3.54 9.23
CA PRO A 185 -10.63 -4.90 8.83
C PRO A 185 -10.06 -4.95 7.41
N GLU A 186 -10.53 -4.07 6.53
CA GLU A 186 -10.11 -4.04 5.12
C GLU A 186 -8.64 -3.68 4.98
N ILE A 187 -8.16 -2.70 5.77
CA ILE A 187 -6.74 -2.32 5.81
C ILE A 187 -5.88 -3.50 6.28
N ARG A 188 -6.31 -4.21 7.33
CA ARG A 188 -5.58 -5.35 7.87
C ARG A 188 -5.48 -6.49 6.85
N ILE A 189 -6.58 -6.82 6.18
CA ILE A 189 -6.63 -7.85 5.13
C ILE A 189 -5.71 -7.46 3.97
N GLN A 190 -5.83 -6.24 3.45
CA GLN A 190 -4.98 -5.77 2.34
C GLN A 190 -3.49 -5.78 2.70
N ALA A 191 -3.15 -5.44 3.94
CA ALA A 191 -1.77 -5.51 4.42
C ALA A 191 -1.26 -6.96 4.48
N LEU A 192 -2.05 -7.89 5.04
CA LEU A 192 -1.71 -9.32 5.11
C LEU A 192 -1.58 -9.95 3.71
N GLU A 193 -2.50 -9.64 2.80
CA GLU A 193 -2.42 -10.10 1.40
C GLU A 193 -1.18 -9.56 0.69
N ALA A 194 -0.81 -8.29 0.91
CA ALA A 194 0.42 -7.73 0.36
C ALA A 194 1.66 -8.43 0.92
N ILE A 195 1.72 -8.68 2.24
CA ILE A 195 2.80 -9.44 2.88
C ILE A 195 2.88 -10.85 2.30
N TYR A 196 1.73 -11.53 2.13
CA TYR A 196 1.64 -12.85 1.52
C TYR A 196 2.25 -12.86 0.11
N LEU A 197 1.83 -11.94 -0.76
CA LEU A 197 2.32 -11.85 -2.14
C LEU A 197 3.83 -11.61 -2.22
N ILE A 198 4.37 -10.76 -1.34
CA ILE A 198 5.83 -10.55 -1.22
C ILE A 198 6.50 -11.84 -0.73
N SER A 199 5.92 -12.49 0.28
CA SER A 199 6.43 -13.70 0.92
C SER A 199 6.25 -14.97 0.08
N LEU A 200 5.53 -14.93 -1.05
CA LEU A 200 5.59 -16.02 -2.03
C LEU A 200 6.99 -16.14 -2.63
N GLN A 201 7.72 -15.03 -2.72
CA GLN A 201 9.07 -14.97 -3.26
C GLN A 201 10.10 -15.22 -2.16
N GLU A 202 11.11 -16.05 -2.41
CA GLU A 202 12.15 -16.39 -1.41
C GLU A 202 12.87 -15.14 -0.86
N ALA A 203 13.32 -14.25 -1.75
CA ALA A 203 13.96 -13.01 -1.33
C ALA A 203 12.99 -12.08 -0.56
N GLY A 204 11.69 -12.16 -0.85
CA GLY A 204 10.65 -11.41 -0.14
C GLY A 204 10.43 -11.96 1.27
N ARG A 205 10.42 -13.29 1.43
CA ARG A 205 10.44 -13.94 2.75
C ARG A 205 11.66 -13.53 3.55
N ARG A 206 12.87 -13.67 2.98
CA ARG A 206 14.10 -13.25 3.70
C ARG A 206 14.03 -11.79 4.15
N ALA A 207 13.50 -10.89 3.32
CA ALA A 207 13.28 -9.49 3.71
C ALA A 207 12.25 -9.34 4.85
N PHE A 208 11.13 -10.07 4.79
CA PHE A 208 10.10 -10.07 5.84
C PHE A 208 10.63 -10.62 7.18
N TRP A 209 11.44 -11.67 7.17
CA TRP A 209 12.09 -12.21 8.36
C TRP A 209 13.11 -11.25 8.95
N SER A 210 13.86 -10.54 8.10
CA SER A 210 14.89 -9.59 8.54
C SER A 210 14.34 -8.43 9.37
N VAL A 211 13.03 -8.18 9.32
CA VAL A 211 12.35 -7.12 10.09
C VAL A 211 11.51 -7.67 11.25
N ASN A 212 11.75 -8.92 11.66
CA ASN A 212 10.98 -9.63 12.68
C ASN A 212 9.47 -9.76 12.34
N GLY A 213 9.14 -9.76 11.04
CA GLY A 213 7.77 -9.82 10.53
C GLY A 213 6.93 -10.99 11.05
N PRO A 214 7.45 -12.23 11.07
CA PRO A 214 6.69 -13.39 11.59
C PRO A 214 6.22 -13.21 13.04
N ARG A 215 7.07 -12.61 13.89
CA ARG A 215 6.72 -12.32 15.29
C ARG A 215 5.60 -11.30 15.39
N ILE A 216 5.65 -10.25 14.57
CA ILE A 216 4.62 -9.20 14.53
C ILE A 216 3.26 -9.79 14.12
N VAL A 217 3.25 -10.64 13.09
CA VAL A 217 2.03 -11.31 12.62
C VAL A 217 1.49 -12.29 13.66
N GLN A 218 2.37 -13.04 14.35
CA GLN A 218 1.97 -13.94 15.43
C GLN A 218 1.26 -13.19 16.56
N VAL A 219 1.89 -12.13 17.09
CA VAL A 219 1.31 -11.33 18.18
C VAL A 219 0.00 -10.68 17.75
N GLY A 220 -0.06 -10.16 16.52
CA GLY A 220 -1.27 -9.53 16.01
C GLY A 220 -2.44 -10.47 15.73
N TYR A 221 -2.20 -11.78 15.64
CA TYR A 221 -3.23 -12.82 15.48
C TYR A 221 -3.95 -13.17 16.79
N GLU A 222 -3.27 -13.03 17.94
CA GLU A 222 -3.74 -13.57 19.24
C GLU A 222 -5.14 -13.09 19.65
N ASP A 223 -5.50 -11.85 19.31
CA ASP A 223 -6.76 -11.22 19.72
C ASP A 223 -7.66 -10.87 18.50
N VAL A 224 -7.55 -11.62 17.40
CA VAL A 224 -8.35 -11.39 16.19
C VAL A 224 -9.73 -12.04 16.31
N GLU A 225 -10.77 -11.21 16.26
CA GLU A 225 -12.17 -11.67 16.29
C GLU A 225 -12.83 -11.70 14.90
N ASP A 226 -12.41 -10.83 13.97
CA ASP A 226 -13.01 -10.76 12.63
C ASP A 226 -12.60 -12.01 11.80
N PRO A 227 -13.57 -12.81 11.30
CA PRO A 227 -13.26 -14.05 10.60
C PRO A 227 -12.46 -13.88 9.32
N LYS A 228 -12.65 -12.77 8.58
CA LYS A 228 -11.93 -12.53 7.32
C LYS A 228 -10.51 -12.09 7.59
N VAL A 229 -10.30 -11.29 8.63
CA VAL A 229 -8.95 -10.93 9.08
C VAL A 229 -8.22 -12.18 9.54
N MET A 230 -8.88 -13.03 10.35
CA MET A 230 -8.33 -14.31 10.83
C MET A 230 -7.88 -15.20 9.66
N GLU A 231 -8.73 -15.37 8.64
CA GLU A 231 -8.40 -16.11 7.43
C GLU A 231 -7.14 -15.57 6.74
N ALA A 232 -7.00 -14.25 6.61
CA ALA A 232 -5.83 -13.64 6.00
C ALA A 232 -4.53 -13.88 6.80
N TYR A 233 -4.60 -13.87 8.15
CA TYR A 233 -3.48 -14.26 9.01
C TYR A 233 -3.12 -15.74 8.83
N GLU A 234 -4.11 -16.62 8.79
CA GLU A 234 -3.91 -18.07 8.65
C GLU A 234 -3.32 -18.45 7.29
N GLN A 235 -3.75 -17.79 6.22
CA GLN A 235 -3.16 -17.94 4.88
C GLN A 235 -1.68 -17.55 4.87
N LEU A 236 -1.35 -16.41 5.49
CA LEU A 236 0.04 -16.00 5.66
C LEU A 236 0.82 -16.99 6.51
N GLY A 237 0.33 -17.34 7.70
CA GLY A 237 0.99 -18.28 8.62
C GLY A 237 1.26 -19.64 7.97
N SER A 238 0.28 -20.18 7.23
CA SER A 238 0.42 -21.44 6.50
C SER A 238 1.56 -21.40 5.48
N LEU A 239 1.71 -20.27 4.76
CA LEU A 239 2.84 -20.06 3.85
C LEU A 239 4.18 -20.04 4.58
N LEU A 240 4.27 -19.37 5.73
CA LEU A 240 5.51 -19.28 6.51
C LEU A 240 5.93 -20.64 7.07
N VAL A 241 4.98 -21.43 7.59
CA VAL A 241 5.25 -22.78 8.14
C VAL A 241 5.72 -23.73 7.05
N ASN A 242 5.05 -23.74 5.89
CA ASN A 242 5.43 -24.61 4.77
C ASN A 242 6.79 -24.23 4.16
N SER A 243 7.19 -22.96 4.26
CA SER A 243 8.49 -22.47 3.77
C SER A 243 9.62 -22.63 4.82
N GLY A 244 9.27 -22.65 6.10
CA GLY A 244 10.18 -22.71 7.25
C GLY A 244 10.94 -24.03 7.41
N GLY A 245 10.56 -25.08 6.68
CA GLY A 245 11.32 -26.34 6.61
C GLY A 245 12.72 -26.21 5.99
N THR A 246 13.08 -25.03 5.49
CA THR A 246 14.34 -24.75 4.78
C THR A 246 15.13 -23.55 5.33
N GLU A 247 14.64 -22.83 6.35
CA GLU A 247 15.20 -21.52 6.75
C GLU A 247 15.27 -21.29 8.28
N GLU A 248 15.44 -22.34 9.10
CA GLU A 248 16.07 -22.12 10.40
C GLU A 248 17.58 -21.95 10.18
N PRO A 249 18.20 -20.81 10.55
CA PRO A 249 19.65 -20.76 10.63
C PRO A 249 20.06 -21.74 11.73
N SER A 250 20.72 -22.82 11.32
CA SER A 250 21.37 -23.76 12.22
C SER A 250 22.24 -22.99 13.20
N ILE A 251 21.79 -22.89 14.45
CA ILE A 251 22.63 -22.50 15.56
C ILE A 251 23.58 -23.68 15.78
N GLU A 252 24.68 -23.71 15.01
CA GLU A 252 25.82 -24.53 15.36
C GLU A 252 26.39 -23.99 16.67
N ALA A 253 26.00 -24.64 17.76
CA ALA A 253 26.68 -24.58 19.03
C ALA A 253 28.12 -25.07 18.83
N SER A 254 29.04 -24.14 18.63
CA SER A 254 30.48 -24.41 18.77
C SER A 254 30.84 -24.26 20.24
N LYS A 255 31.24 -25.39 20.83
CA LYS A 255 31.90 -25.54 22.13
C LYS A 255 33.22 -24.77 22.21
#